data_AF-A0A9D7FDF4-F1
#
_entry.id   AF-A0A9D7FDF4-F1
#
_cell.length_a   1.000
_cell.length_b   1.000
_cell.length_c   1.000
_cell.angle_alpha   90.00
_cell.angle_beta   90.00
_cell.angle_gamma   90.00
#
_symmetry.space_group_name_H-M   'P 1'
#
loop_
_entity.id
_entity.type
_entity.pdbx_description
1 polymer ?
#
loop_
_entity_poly.entity_id
_entity_poly.type
_entity_poly.pdbx_seq_one_letter_code
_entity_poly.pdbx_strand_id
1 'polypeptide(L)' 'MSVVEVKELPGSVVGNEAPIHWRLLTTHRIACLEEALQCVDWYRQRWHIEQLFRTLKKQGLNLSPARLKLRRD' A
#
# COMPACT_ATOMS: atom_id res chain seq x y z
N MET A 1 10.16 -17.14 -9.58
CA MET A 1 9.07 -16.16 -9.47
C MET A 1 7.91 -16.86 -8.79
N SER A 2 7.35 -16.25 -7.75
CA SER A 2 6.43 -16.89 -6.81
C SER A 2 5.18 -16.03 -6.63
N VAL A 3 4.06 -16.65 -6.28
CA VAL A 3 2.80 -15.96 -5.97
C VAL A 3 2.38 -16.30 -4.55
N VAL A 4 2.01 -15.28 -3.77
CA VAL A 4 1.37 -15.42 -2.45
C VAL A 4 -0.07 -14.97 -2.57
N GLU A 5 -1.01 -15.89 -2.31
CA GLU A 5 -2.44 -15.56 -2.21
C GLU A 5 -2.83 -15.45 -0.73
N VAL A 6 -3.44 -14.32 -0.37
CA VAL A 6 -3.92 -14.03 0.99
C VAL A 6 -5.42 -13.79 0.92
N LYS A 7 -6.18 -14.51 1.74
CA LYS A 7 -7.63 -14.34 1.89
C LYS A 7 -7.95 -14.06 3.34
N GLU A 8 -8.74 -13.03 3.57
CA GLU A 8 -9.30 -12.75 4.88
C GLU A 8 -10.28 -13.84 5.30
N LEU A 9 -10.28 -14.17 6.58
CA LEU A 9 -11.22 -15.14 7.13
C LEU A 9 -12.61 -14.51 7.17
N PRO A 10 -13.69 -15.21 6.76
CA PRO A 10 -15.04 -14.64 6.75
C PRO A 10 -15.49 -14.06 8.11
N GLY A 11 -15.04 -14.67 9.22
CA GLY A 11 -15.37 -14.22 10.57
C GLY A 11 -14.57 -13.02 11.09
N SER A 12 -13.53 -12.56 10.37
CA SER A 12 -12.74 -11.39 10.75
C SER A 12 -13.15 -10.12 9.99
N VAL A 13 -13.99 -10.24 8.97
CA VAL A 13 -14.46 -9.11 8.16
C VAL A 13 -15.28 -8.16 9.04
N VAL A 14 -14.85 -6.91 9.09
CA VAL A 14 -15.55 -5.85 9.85
C VAL A 14 -16.50 -5.10 8.93
N GLY A 15 -17.71 -4.80 9.42
CA GLY A 15 -18.56 -3.78 8.82
C GLY A 15 -19.29 -4.16 7.53
N ASN A 16 -19.66 -5.43 7.33
CA ASN A 16 -20.33 -5.91 6.11
C ASN A 16 -19.60 -5.53 4.80
N GLU A 17 -18.29 -5.34 4.89
CA GLU A 17 -17.41 -5.04 3.77
C GLU A 17 -17.08 -6.32 2.99
N ALA A 18 -16.49 -6.15 1.80
CA ALA A 18 -15.92 -7.27 1.07
C ALA A 18 -14.62 -7.76 1.76
N PRO A 19 -14.40 -9.07 1.88
CA PRO A 19 -13.17 -9.62 2.47
C PRO A 19 -11.94 -9.25 1.64
N ILE A 20 -10.82 -9.02 2.32
CA ILE A 20 -9.55 -8.79 1.65
C ILE A 20 -9.13 -10.05 0.88
N HIS A 21 -8.74 -9.86 -0.39
CA HIS A 21 -8.13 -10.87 -1.23
C HIS A 21 -6.95 -10.30 -2.00
N TRP A 22 -5.73 -10.66 -1.59
CA TRP A 22 -4.50 -10.22 -2.24
C TRP A 22 -3.83 -11.33 -3.03
N ARG A 23 -3.26 -10.97 -4.19
CA ARG A 23 -2.36 -11.81 -4.99
C ARG A 23 -1.07 -11.06 -5.21
N LEU A 24 -0.04 -11.47 -4.49
CA LEU A 24 1.25 -10.79 -4.46
C LEU A 24 2.22 -11.58 -5.35
N LEU A 25 2.71 -10.92 -6.40
CA LEU A 25 3.73 -11.48 -7.27
C LEU A 25 5.11 -11.04 -6.75
N THR A 26 6.00 -11.99 -6.54
CA THR A 26 7.31 -11.72 -5.97
C THR A 26 8.43 -12.48 -6.68
N THR A 27 9.60 -11.86 -6.73
CA THR A 27 10.84 -12.50 -7.19
C THR A 27 11.48 -13.36 -6.11
N HIS A 28 11.10 -13.15 -4.84
CA HIS A 28 11.57 -13.95 -3.72
C HIS A 28 11.09 -15.40 -3.85
N ARG A 29 11.99 -16.34 -3.55
CA ARG A 29 11.63 -17.75 -3.40
C ARG A 29 10.86 -17.92 -2.10
N ILE A 30 9.86 -18.80 -2.11
CA ILE A 30 9.06 -19.14 -0.94
C ILE A 30 9.03 -20.67 -0.82
N ALA A 31 9.56 -21.18 0.28
CA ALA A 31 9.68 -22.59 0.60
C ALA A 31 8.81 -22.99 1.81
N CYS A 32 8.44 -22.03 2.66
CA CYS A 32 7.61 -22.28 3.84
C CYS A 32 6.62 -21.14 4.13
N LEU A 33 5.77 -21.35 5.13
CA LEU A 33 4.72 -20.41 5.51
C LEU A 33 5.30 -19.10 6.04
N GLU A 34 6.37 -19.19 6.83
CA GLU A 34 7.03 -18.05 7.46
C GLU A 34 7.57 -17.07 6.40
N GLU A 35 8.15 -17.60 5.32
CA GLU A 35 8.62 -16.79 4.19
C GLU A 35 7.46 -16.12 3.44
N ALA A 36 6.32 -16.81 3.32
CA ALA A 36 5.11 -16.22 2.73
C ALA A 36 4.57 -15.08 3.60
N LEU A 37 4.51 -15.28 4.92
CA LEU A 37 4.08 -14.25 5.88
C LEU A 37 5.02 -13.04 5.84
N GLN A 38 6.32 -13.25 5.72
CA GLN A 38 7.29 -12.16 5.57
C GLN A 38 7.02 -11.30 4.33
N CYS A 39 6.64 -11.92 3.21
CA CYS A 39 6.24 -11.19 2.00
C CYS A 39 4.98 -10.35 2.23
N VAL A 40 4.00 -10.89 2.98
CA VAL A 40 2.79 -10.16 3.35
C VAL A 40 3.13 -8.97 4.24
N ASP A 41 4.01 -9.14 5.23
CA ASP A 41 4.42 -8.06 6.13
C ASP A 41 5.17 -6.93 5.41
N TRP A 42 6.01 -7.25 4.43
CA TRP A 42 6.60 -6.24 3.56
C TRP A 42 5.53 -5.50 2.74
N TYR A 43 4.58 -6.24 2.15
CA TYR A 43 3.51 -5.63 1.37
C TYR A 43 2.60 -4.71 2.21
N ARG A 44 2.34 -5.07 3.47
CA ARG A 44 1.59 -4.24 4.43
C ARG A 44 2.24 -2.88 4.66
N GLN A 45 3.55 -2.76 4.47
CA GLN A 45 4.26 -1.48 4.60
C GLN A 45 3.88 -0.46 3.50
N ARG A 46 3.25 -0.89 2.40
CA ARG A 46 2.77 -0.01 1.34
C ARG A 46 1.84 1.10 1.88
N TRP A 47 1.04 0.79 2.90
CA TRP A 47 0.16 1.78 3.54
C TRP A 47 0.93 2.89 4.27
N HIS A 48 2.07 2.58 4.89
CA HIS A 48 2.88 3.59 5.58
C HIS A 48 3.42 4.63 4.60
N ILE A 49 3.77 4.21 3.38
CA ILE A 49 4.17 5.12 2.29
C ILE A 49 3.00 6.05 1.94
N GLU A 50 1.78 5.52 1.82
CA GLU A 50 0.60 6.36 1.57
C GLU A 50 0.35 7.38 2.69
N GLN A 51 0.50 6.98 3.96
CA GLN A 51 0.35 7.88 5.10
C GLN A 51 1.43 8.98 5.10
N LEU A 52 2.69 8.63 4.83
CA LEU A 52 3.78 9.59 4.71
C LEU A 52 3.46 10.64 3.64
N PHE A 53 3.05 10.23 2.44
CA PHE A 53 2.70 11.16 1.37
C PHE A 53 1.44 11.98 1.67
N ARG A 54 0.44 11.42 2.37
CA ARG A 54 -0.73 12.19 2.85
C ARG A 54 -0.31 13.27 3.83
N THR A 55 0.56 12.96 4.78
CA THR A 55 1.10 13.93 5.75
C THR A 55 1.93 14.99 5.05
N LEU A 56 2.83 14.62 4.14
CA LEU A 56 3.62 15.59 3.36
C LEU A 56 2.75 16.53 2.51
N LYS A 57 1.68 16.01 1.90
CA LYS A 57 0.72 16.84 1.16
C LYS A 57 -0.11 17.75 2.07
N LYS A 58 -0.41 17.32 3.30
CA LYS A 58 -1.21 18.10 4.27
C LYS A 58 -0.38 19.09 5.10
N GLN A 59 0.90 18.81 5.36
CA GLN A 59 1.76 19.59 6.28
C GLN A 59 3.04 20.12 5.64
N GLY A 60 3.53 19.55 4.54
CA GLY A 60 4.91 19.77 4.08
C GLY A 60 5.09 20.72 2.90
N LEU A 61 4.10 20.87 2.02
CA LEU A 61 4.14 21.88 0.98
C LEU A 61 2.72 22.42 0.82
N ASN A 62 2.49 23.59 1.38
CA ASN A 62 1.35 24.45 1.05
C ASN A 62 1.52 24.98 -0.40
N LEU A 63 1.81 24.09 -1.35
CA LEU A 63 1.68 24.36 -2.77
C LEU A 63 0.20 24.45 -3.04
N SER A 64 -0.34 25.63 -2.76
CA SER A 64 -1.46 26.12 -3.51
C SER A 64 -1.20 25.82 -5.00
N PRO A 65 -2.17 25.32 -5.77
CA PRO A 65 -2.05 25.24 -7.22
C PRO A 65 -1.75 26.60 -7.88
N ALA A 66 -1.83 27.70 -7.11
CA ALA A 66 -1.63 29.04 -7.59
C ALA A 66 -0.15 29.44 -7.60
N ARG A 67 0.36 29.66 -8.82
CA ARG A 67 1.26 30.75 -9.27
C ARG A 67 2.55 30.30 -9.98
N LEU A 68 2.41 29.50 -11.02
CA LEU A 68 3.24 29.69 -12.22
C LEU A 68 2.57 30.77 -13.09
N LYS A 69 2.71 32.04 -12.68
CA LYS A 69 2.52 33.14 -13.64
C LYS A 69 3.77 33.18 -14.49
N LEU A 70 3.74 32.48 -15.61
CA LEU A 70 4.69 32.70 -16.69
C LEU A 70 4.50 34.17 -17.12
N ARG A 71 5.42 35.04 -16.73
CA ARG A 71 5.56 36.36 -17.35
C ARG A 71 5.96 36.08 -18.80
N ARG A 72 5.02 36.27 -19.72
CA ARG A 72 5.34 36.61 -21.10
C ARG A 72 5.34 38.13 -21.12
N ASP A 73 6.54 38.68 -21.13
CA ASP A 73 6.77 40.02 -21.63
C ASP A 73 6.54 40.02 -23.15
#